data_AF-A0AA88YHS1-F1
#
_entry.id   AF-A0AA88YHS1-F1
#
_cell.length_a   1.000
_cell.length_b   1.000
_cell.length_c   1.000
_cell.angle_alpha   90.00
_cell.angle_beta   90.00
_cell.angle_gamma   90.00
#
_symmetry.space_group_name_H-M   'P 1'
#
loop_
_entity.id
_entity.type
_entity.pdbx_description
1 polymer ?
#
loop_
_entity_poly.entity_id
_entity_poly.type
_entity_poly.pdbx_seq_one_letter_code
_entity_poly.pdbx_strand_id
1 'polypeptide(L)'
;MGKKKGGKKGGKKGKKGGKKKEPQMTAKEAILAYQIGIIEKKLEDHMYEAKGWEEKNKKLEERNENLMQEQEVLIKHMLRQSKIADEKFGDEEVKHREDVVVSLKDKWKIQRQLEREIDEMKQTIADTEEEISRLNGEVNYCKDYRDKGRHENERRIKQLKEDLAALDQSFDEMKAHLERSDKRARDEISDYTENMLHKQKDVATQKAISKMDKYSQREVLDNEWLMREVELHRRDVGDQRKVVEDLERGNLEIMAELFECKIEDLKVSRNFFLTQFAENENLEESGILEMDLSKLSINEQKHQQLMLYEGEGDGDKETESKALVRPQSAVQKAVEEKVFALARSAMIESGSDSEESTETDLLDNMYFEEEDWDDYLRLGKLELKLLNITGQQMPIHVPEPPSEEEIAAKKCNPDSWPVTTPMLHKTATFKS
;
A
#
# COMPACT_ATOMS: atom_id res chain seq x y z
N MET A 1 -81.96 4.95 -6.42
CA MET A 1 -82.73 5.30 -7.63
C MET A 1 -84.23 5.20 -7.35
N GLY A 2 -85.00 6.18 -7.82
CA GLY A 2 -86.36 5.99 -8.35
C GLY A 2 -87.56 5.73 -7.41
N LYS A 3 -88.39 6.78 -7.21
CA LYS A 3 -89.83 6.87 -7.61
C LYS A 3 -90.79 5.75 -7.11
N LYS A 4 -92.05 5.97 -6.71
CA LYS A 4 -92.99 7.10 -6.67
C LYS A 4 -94.34 6.53 -6.16
N LYS A 5 -95.22 7.42 -5.66
CA LYS A 5 -96.71 7.35 -5.66
C LYS A 5 -97.36 6.31 -4.72
N GLY A 6 -98.47 6.57 -4.05
CA GLY A 6 -99.37 7.74 -4.03
C GLY A 6 -100.79 7.33 -3.61
N GLY A 7 -101.58 8.28 -3.10
CA GLY A 7 -103.06 8.23 -2.95
C GLY A 7 -103.52 7.75 -1.57
N LYS A 8 -104.10 8.55 -0.64
CA LYS A 8 -105.17 9.57 -0.63
C LYS A 8 -106.61 8.98 -0.66
N LYS A 9 -107.31 9.08 0.47
CA LYS A 9 -108.77 9.32 0.68
C LYS A 9 -108.98 9.38 2.22
N GLY A 10 -109.65 10.31 2.87
CA GLY A 10 -110.59 11.35 2.46
C GLY A 10 -111.91 11.21 3.24
N GLY A 11 -112.26 12.21 4.06
CA GLY A 11 -113.64 12.49 4.56
C GLY A 11 -113.97 11.89 5.94
N LYS A 12 -114.20 12.63 7.04
CA LYS A 12 -115.08 13.79 7.37
C LYS A 12 -116.52 13.40 7.75
N LYS A 13 -116.83 13.51 9.06
CA LYS A 13 -118.06 14.06 9.71
C LYS A 13 -118.13 13.46 11.12
N GLY A 14 -117.99 14.24 12.20
CA GLY A 14 -119.10 14.93 12.90
C GLY A 14 -119.51 14.04 14.09
N LYS A 15 -119.96 14.49 15.27
CA LYS A 15 -120.16 15.79 15.91
C LYS A 15 -120.71 15.44 17.30
N LYS A 16 -120.21 16.09 18.36
CA LYS A 16 -120.86 16.37 19.66
C LYS A 16 -121.58 15.25 20.44
N GLY A 17 -121.13 15.11 21.69
CA GLY A 17 -122.04 15.19 22.84
C GLY A 17 -122.01 13.98 23.75
N GLY A 18 -121.23 14.08 24.83
CA GLY A 18 -121.37 13.17 25.97
C GLY A 18 -120.13 13.14 26.84
N LYS A 19 -120.03 14.06 27.80
CA LYS A 19 -119.20 13.86 29.00
C LYS A 19 -119.67 12.57 29.68
N LYS A 20 -118.98 11.46 29.45
CA LYS A 20 -119.06 10.28 30.31
C LYS A 20 -117.85 10.35 31.23
N LYS A 21 -118.17 10.42 32.52
CA LYS A 21 -117.28 10.47 33.68
C LYS A 21 -116.00 9.67 33.42
N GLU A 22 -114.84 10.27 33.66
CA GLU A 22 -113.63 9.51 33.95
C GLU A 22 -114.00 8.50 35.05
N PRO A 23 -113.92 7.19 34.79
CA PRO A 23 -114.01 6.24 35.87
C PRO A 23 -112.76 6.48 36.71
N GLN A 24 -112.96 6.83 37.97
CA GLN A 24 -111.93 6.65 38.98
C GLN A 24 -111.33 5.27 38.76
N MET A 25 -110.02 5.21 38.45
CA MET A 25 -109.28 3.94 38.42
C MET A 25 -109.57 3.25 39.74
N THR A 26 -110.46 2.27 39.70
CA THR A 26 -110.80 1.53 40.90
C THR A 26 -109.52 0.80 41.30
N ALA A 27 -109.18 0.68 42.58
CA ALA A 27 -107.93 0.01 42.99
C ALA A 27 -107.73 -1.36 42.31
N LYS A 28 -108.85 -2.03 41.94
CA LYS A 28 -108.90 -3.23 41.12
C LYS A 28 -108.33 -3.06 39.69
N GLU A 29 -108.63 -1.96 39.01
CA GLU A 29 -108.12 -1.66 37.65
C GLU A 29 -106.62 -1.31 37.67
N ALA A 30 -106.14 -0.63 38.71
CA ALA A 30 -104.70 -0.38 38.89
C ALA A 30 -103.92 -1.67 39.17
N ILE A 31 -104.49 -2.59 39.97
CA ILE A 31 -103.90 -3.92 40.20
C ILE A 31 -103.90 -4.75 38.90
N LEU A 32 -104.97 -4.71 38.10
CA LEU A 32 -105.02 -5.39 36.81
C LEU A 32 -104.00 -4.83 35.81
N ALA A 33 -103.85 -3.51 35.72
CA ALA A 33 -102.83 -2.89 34.87
C ALA A 33 -101.41 -3.28 35.29
N TYR A 34 -101.13 -3.37 36.60
CA TYR A 34 -99.85 -3.86 37.10
C TYR A 34 -99.62 -5.35 36.78
N GLN A 35 -100.66 -6.18 36.94
CA GLN A 35 -100.60 -7.60 36.55
C GLN A 35 -100.38 -7.78 35.04
N ILE A 36 -101.06 -6.99 34.22
CA ILE A 36 -100.85 -6.94 32.77
C ILE A 36 -99.42 -6.53 32.46
N GLY A 37 -98.90 -5.46 33.08
CA GLY A 37 -97.52 -5.01 32.89
C GLY A 37 -96.45 -6.04 33.30
N ILE A 38 -96.70 -6.82 34.36
CA ILE A 38 -95.81 -7.94 34.72
C ILE A 38 -95.83 -9.02 33.63
N ILE A 39 -97.00 -9.36 33.11
CA ILE A 39 -97.15 -10.37 32.06
C ILE A 39 -96.52 -9.89 30.76
N GLU A 40 -96.74 -8.63 30.38
CA GLU A 40 -96.13 -8.01 29.20
C GLU A 40 -94.61 -7.97 29.30
N LYS A 41 -94.06 -7.60 30.47
CA LYS A 41 -92.60 -7.65 30.69
C LYS A 41 -92.05 -9.07 30.59
N LYS A 42 -92.71 -10.06 31.20
CA LYS A 42 -92.30 -11.47 31.07
C LYS A 42 -92.42 -11.97 29.63
N LEU A 43 -93.44 -11.53 28.90
CA LEU A 43 -93.60 -11.84 27.49
C LEU A 43 -92.49 -11.21 26.66
N GLU A 44 -92.11 -9.97 26.94
CA GLU A 44 -91.00 -9.27 26.28
C GLU A 44 -89.65 -9.95 26.59
N ASP A 45 -89.41 -10.34 27.85
CA ASP A 45 -88.23 -11.12 28.25
C ASP A 45 -88.16 -12.45 27.49
N HIS A 46 -89.27 -13.21 27.42
CA HIS A 46 -89.33 -14.45 26.64
C HIS A 46 -89.20 -14.22 25.13
N MET A 47 -89.72 -13.11 24.59
CA MET A 47 -89.52 -12.76 23.19
C MET A 47 -88.05 -12.41 22.90
N TYR A 48 -87.37 -11.74 23.83
CA TYR A 48 -85.94 -11.46 23.72
C TYR A 48 -85.11 -12.74 23.81
N GLU A 49 -85.45 -13.65 24.73
CA GLU A 49 -84.86 -14.99 24.81
C GLU A 49 -85.09 -15.79 23.53
N ALA A 50 -86.31 -15.79 22.98
CA ALA A 50 -86.65 -16.49 21.75
C ALA A 50 -85.84 -15.95 20.56
N LYS A 51 -85.75 -14.62 20.40
CA LYS A 51 -84.88 -13.99 19.39
C LYS A 51 -83.41 -14.35 19.60
N GLY A 52 -82.94 -14.37 20.84
CA GLY A 52 -81.57 -14.79 21.17
C GLY A 52 -81.31 -16.26 20.81
N TRP A 53 -82.30 -17.14 20.96
CA TRP A 53 -82.23 -18.53 20.51
C TRP A 53 -82.27 -18.65 18.99
N GLU A 54 -83.11 -17.88 18.30
CA GLU A 54 -83.16 -17.83 16.84
C GLU A 54 -81.81 -17.37 16.25
N GLU A 55 -81.21 -16.31 16.79
CA GLU A 55 -79.89 -15.84 16.36
C GLU A 55 -78.78 -16.88 16.61
N LYS A 56 -78.81 -17.56 17.76
CA LYS A 56 -77.87 -18.66 18.05
C LYS A 56 -78.07 -19.82 17.08
N ASN A 57 -79.31 -20.20 16.80
CA ASN A 57 -79.62 -21.27 15.85
C ASN A 57 -79.11 -20.91 14.45
N LYS A 58 -79.34 -19.67 14.00
CA LYS A 58 -78.84 -19.18 12.71
C LYS A 58 -77.31 -19.21 12.63
N LYS A 59 -76.60 -18.81 13.69
CA LYS A 59 -75.12 -18.90 13.74
C LYS A 59 -74.62 -20.34 13.68
N LEU A 60 -75.35 -21.27 14.29
CA LEU A 60 -75.02 -22.69 14.23
C LEU A 60 -75.25 -23.27 12.83
N GLU A 61 -76.33 -22.87 12.16
CA GLU A 61 -76.61 -23.23 10.76
C GLU A 61 -75.52 -22.71 9.83
N GLU A 62 -75.16 -21.43 9.90
CA GLU A 62 -74.07 -20.83 9.12
C GLU A 62 -72.72 -21.54 9.38
N ARG A 63 -72.43 -21.88 10.65
CA ARG A 63 -71.22 -22.63 10.99
C ARG A 63 -71.23 -24.03 10.38
N ASN A 64 -72.38 -24.70 10.38
CA ASN A 64 -72.50 -26.05 9.83
C ASN A 64 -72.38 -26.03 8.30
N GLU A 65 -72.97 -25.03 7.63
CA GLU A 65 -72.80 -24.82 6.19
C GLU A 65 -71.33 -24.57 5.81
N ASN A 66 -70.64 -23.70 6.55
CA ASN A 66 -69.20 -23.45 6.33
C ASN A 66 -68.36 -24.72 6.52
N LEU A 67 -68.65 -25.50 7.56
CA LEU A 67 -67.94 -26.76 7.83
C LEU A 67 -68.18 -27.79 6.71
N MET A 68 -69.40 -27.87 6.18
CA MET A 68 -69.70 -28.74 5.03
C MET A 68 -68.94 -28.31 3.77
N GLN A 69 -68.84 -27.01 3.50
CA GLN A 69 -68.06 -26.49 2.38
C GLN A 69 -66.56 -26.77 2.55
N GLU A 70 -66.02 -26.59 3.75
CA GLU A 70 -64.62 -26.93 4.08
C GLU A 70 -64.36 -28.43 3.86
N GLN A 71 -65.26 -29.30 4.31
CA GLN A 71 -65.18 -30.75 4.09
C GLN A 71 -65.22 -31.08 2.60
N GLU A 72 -66.11 -30.45 1.83
CA GLU A 72 -66.21 -30.68 0.39
C GLU A 72 -64.91 -30.28 -0.34
N VAL A 73 -64.31 -29.14 0.03
CA VAL A 73 -63.03 -28.68 -0.51
C VAL A 73 -61.91 -29.66 -0.16
N LEU A 74 -61.86 -30.14 1.09
CA LEU A 74 -60.86 -31.11 1.53
C LEU A 74 -60.99 -32.43 0.76
N ILE A 75 -62.20 -32.95 0.61
CA ILE A 75 -62.45 -34.17 -0.16
C ILE A 75 -62.00 -33.98 -1.62
N LYS A 76 -62.34 -32.85 -2.24
CA LYS A 76 -61.90 -32.52 -3.61
C LYS A 76 -60.38 -32.40 -3.73
N HIS A 77 -59.70 -31.92 -2.68
CA HIS A 77 -58.25 -31.84 -2.66
C HIS A 77 -57.61 -33.24 -2.55
N MET A 78 -58.12 -34.07 -1.64
CA MET A 78 -57.64 -35.45 -1.48
C MET A 78 -57.84 -36.28 -2.75
N LEU A 79 -59.00 -36.15 -3.42
CA LEU A 79 -59.25 -36.84 -4.69
C LEU A 79 -58.29 -36.39 -5.81
N ARG A 80 -57.94 -35.09 -5.86
CA ARG A 80 -56.94 -34.58 -6.80
C ARG A 80 -55.55 -35.13 -6.52
N GLN A 81 -55.13 -35.18 -5.25
CA GLN A 81 -53.85 -35.77 -4.87
C GLN A 81 -53.78 -37.26 -5.21
N SER A 82 -54.85 -38.01 -4.95
CA SER A 82 -54.96 -39.43 -5.32
C SER A 82 -54.79 -39.61 -6.82
N LYS A 83 -55.49 -38.82 -7.64
CA LYS A 83 -55.39 -38.91 -9.10
C LYS A 83 -53.98 -38.58 -9.61
N ILE A 84 -53.31 -37.58 -9.05
CA ILE A 84 -51.92 -37.24 -9.40
C ILE A 84 -50.98 -38.39 -9.02
N ALA A 85 -51.21 -39.06 -7.90
CA ALA A 85 -50.43 -40.24 -7.51
C ALA A 85 -50.69 -41.40 -8.48
N ASP A 86 -51.95 -41.68 -8.82
CA ASP A 86 -52.33 -42.74 -9.75
C ASP A 86 -51.76 -42.50 -11.16
N GLU A 87 -51.70 -41.25 -11.64
CA GLU A 87 -51.05 -40.90 -12.91
C GLU A 87 -49.53 -41.18 -12.85
N LYS A 88 -48.86 -40.80 -11.76
CA LYS A 88 -47.42 -41.08 -11.57
C LYS A 88 -47.11 -42.57 -11.51
N PHE A 89 -47.95 -43.37 -10.85
CA PHE A 89 -47.75 -44.81 -10.75
C PHE A 89 -48.27 -45.58 -11.99
N GLY A 90 -49.22 -45.01 -12.73
CA GLY A 90 -49.74 -45.58 -13.97
C GLY A 90 -48.74 -45.52 -15.12
N ASP A 91 -47.87 -44.49 -15.13
CA ASP A 91 -46.81 -44.31 -16.12
C ASP A 91 -45.52 -45.09 -15.77
N GLU A 92 -45.41 -45.64 -14.56
CA GLU A 92 -44.26 -46.45 -14.14
C GLU A 92 -44.38 -47.90 -14.63
N GLU A 93 -43.67 -48.21 -15.72
CA GLU A 93 -43.48 -49.58 -16.19
C GLU A 93 -42.92 -50.47 -15.07
N VAL A 94 -43.51 -51.65 -14.87
CA VAL A 94 -43.15 -52.61 -13.81
C VAL A 94 -41.74 -53.12 -14.05
N LYS A 95 -40.75 -52.46 -13.43
CA LYS A 95 -39.32 -52.81 -13.55
C LYS A 95 -39.08 -54.22 -13.03
N HIS A 96 -38.43 -55.05 -13.83
CA HIS A 96 -38.09 -56.39 -13.40
C HIS A 96 -36.86 -56.36 -12.49
N ARG A 97 -36.64 -57.45 -11.73
CA ARG A 97 -35.51 -57.57 -10.81
C ARG A 97 -34.17 -57.42 -11.55
N GLU A 98 -34.11 -57.83 -12.81
CA GLU A 98 -32.92 -57.75 -13.65
C GLU A 98 -32.53 -56.30 -13.98
N ASP A 99 -33.49 -55.44 -14.33
CA ASP A 99 -33.24 -54.02 -14.63
C ASP A 99 -32.72 -53.25 -13.41
N VAL A 100 -33.24 -53.59 -12.23
CA VAL A 100 -32.78 -53.05 -10.95
C VAL A 100 -31.34 -53.48 -10.69
N VAL A 101 -31.00 -54.75 -10.95
CA VAL A 101 -29.64 -55.27 -10.77
C VAL A 101 -28.66 -54.64 -11.75
N VAL A 102 -29.04 -54.44 -13.01
CA VAL A 102 -28.21 -53.75 -14.02
C VAL A 102 -27.98 -52.29 -13.63
N SER A 103 -29.06 -51.56 -13.28
CA SER A 103 -28.97 -50.17 -12.84
C SER A 103 -28.10 -50.02 -11.58
N LEU A 104 -28.19 -50.96 -10.64
CA LEU A 104 -27.37 -50.97 -9.42
C LEU A 104 -25.90 -51.25 -9.73
N LYS A 105 -25.60 -52.19 -10.64
CA LYS A 105 -24.23 -52.45 -11.11
C LYS A 105 -23.62 -51.23 -11.76
N ASP A 106 -24.37 -50.50 -12.58
CA ASP A 106 -23.86 -49.30 -13.26
C ASP A 106 -23.65 -48.14 -12.27
N LYS A 107 -24.57 -47.94 -11.31
CA LYS A 107 -24.35 -47.00 -10.20
C LYS A 107 -23.09 -47.33 -9.41
N TRP A 108 -22.84 -48.62 -9.12
CA TRP A 108 -21.62 -49.05 -8.44
C TRP A 108 -20.36 -48.83 -9.27
N LYS A 109 -20.40 -49.00 -10.59
CA LYS A 109 -19.26 -48.68 -11.46
C LYS A 109 -18.95 -47.19 -11.45
N ILE A 110 -19.99 -46.35 -11.57
CA ILE A 110 -19.86 -44.89 -11.53
C ILE A 110 -19.30 -44.46 -10.18
N GLN A 111 -19.83 -45.00 -9.07
CA GLN A 111 -19.32 -44.73 -7.73
C GLN A 111 -17.82 -45.04 -7.62
N ARG A 112 -17.37 -46.20 -8.11
CA ARG A 112 -15.94 -46.57 -8.12
C ARG A 112 -15.08 -45.71 -9.05
N GLN A 113 -15.65 -45.17 -10.13
CA GLN A 113 -14.94 -44.24 -11.01
C GLN A 113 -14.75 -42.90 -10.30
N LEU A 114 -15.82 -42.37 -9.68
CA LEU A 114 -15.76 -41.14 -8.89
C LEU A 114 -14.82 -41.27 -7.69
N GLU A 115 -14.82 -42.41 -7.00
CA GLU A 115 -13.87 -42.68 -5.90
C GLU A 115 -12.41 -42.64 -6.39
N ARG A 116 -12.13 -43.21 -7.58
CA ARG A 116 -10.80 -43.12 -8.18
C ARG A 116 -10.42 -41.70 -8.56
N GLU A 117 -11.35 -40.96 -9.18
CA GLU A 117 -11.12 -39.55 -9.53
C GLU A 117 -10.88 -38.69 -8.27
N ILE A 118 -11.60 -38.95 -7.19
CA ILE A 118 -11.37 -38.29 -5.89
C ILE A 118 -9.98 -38.62 -5.36
N ASP A 119 -9.53 -39.87 -5.43
CA ASP A 119 -8.21 -40.25 -4.95
C ASP A 119 -7.08 -39.70 -5.84
N GLU A 120 -7.28 -39.63 -7.16
CA GLU A 120 -6.39 -38.95 -8.09
C GLU A 120 -6.30 -37.44 -7.78
N MET A 121 -7.44 -36.78 -7.56
CA MET A 121 -7.47 -35.37 -7.15
C MET A 121 -6.74 -35.15 -5.81
N LYS A 122 -6.96 -36.03 -4.82
CA LYS A 122 -6.23 -35.95 -3.54
C LYS A 122 -4.72 -36.09 -3.73
N GLN A 123 -4.26 -36.98 -4.62
CA GLN A 123 -2.83 -37.11 -4.93
C GLN A 123 -2.31 -35.82 -5.56
N THR A 124 -3.02 -35.25 -6.53
CA THR A 124 -2.60 -33.97 -7.14
C THR A 124 -2.56 -32.83 -6.13
N ILE A 125 -3.52 -32.78 -5.20
CA ILE A 125 -3.52 -31.79 -4.11
C ILE A 125 -2.28 -32.00 -3.23
N ALA A 126 -2.00 -33.23 -2.80
CA ALA A 126 -0.82 -33.52 -1.97
C ALA A 126 0.50 -33.15 -2.65
N ASP A 127 0.66 -33.49 -3.94
CA ASP A 127 1.85 -33.13 -4.73
C ASP A 127 1.99 -31.59 -4.84
N THR A 128 0.88 -30.88 -5.06
CA THR A 128 0.91 -29.40 -5.10
C THR A 128 1.19 -28.77 -3.73
N GLU A 129 0.69 -29.34 -2.63
CA GLU A 129 0.99 -28.88 -1.27
C GLU A 129 2.47 -29.09 -0.90
N GLU A 130 3.08 -30.19 -1.34
CA GLU A 130 4.52 -30.42 -1.17
C GLU A 130 5.34 -29.38 -1.96
N GLU A 131 4.97 -29.10 -3.20
CA GLU A 131 5.62 -28.09 -4.03
C GLU A 131 5.50 -26.68 -3.42
N ILE A 132 4.31 -26.31 -2.93
CA ILE A 132 4.08 -25.05 -2.22
C ILE A 132 4.94 -24.98 -0.96
N SER A 133 5.07 -26.08 -0.21
CA SER A 133 5.91 -26.14 0.99
C SER A 133 7.39 -25.95 0.65
N ARG A 134 7.86 -26.54 -0.45
CA ARG A 134 9.22 -26.37 -0.96
C ARG A 134 9.49 -24.92 -1.35
N LEU A 135 8.63 -24.32 -2.17
CA LEU A 135 8.74 -22.92 -2.61
C LEU A 135 8.67 -21.96 -1.43
N ASN A 136 7.81 -22.22 -0.45
CA ASN A 136 7.76 -21.43 0.79
C ASN A 136 9.07 -21.51 1.57
N GLY A 137 9.75 -22.66 1.58
CA GLY A 137 11.09 -22.80 2.13
C GLY A 137 12.11 -21.88 1.43
N GLU A 138 12.11 -21.86 0.10
CA GLU A 138 12.99 -21.00 -0.71
C GLU A 138 12.68 -19.51 -0.50
N VAL A 139 11.40 -19.14 -0.46
CA VAL A 139 10.95 -17.77 -0.19
C VAL A 139 11.39 -17.33 1.20
N ASN A 140 11.27 -18.19 2.21
CA ASN A 140 11.72 -17.90 3.56
C ASN A 140 13.25 -17.74 3.62
N TYR A 141 14.00 -18.60 2.94
CA TYR A 141 15.45 -18.43 2.80
C TYR A 141 15.81 -17.09 2.15
N CYS A 142 15.14 -16.73 1.06
CA CYS A 142 15.35 -15.45 0.40
C CYS A 142 15.00 -14.26 1.30
N LYS A 143 13.94 -14.34 2.11
CA LYS A 143 13.59 -13.32 3.11
C LYS A 143 14.65 -13.22 4.21
N ASP A 144 15.09 -14.34 4.77
CA ASP A 144 16.14 -14.38 5.79
C ASP A 144 17.46 -13.81 5.24
N TYR A 145 17.81 -14.14 4.00
CA TYR A 145 18.97 -13.58 3.35
C TYR A 145 18.81 -12.08 3.10
N ARG A 146 17.66 -11.61 2.64
CA ARG A 146 17.40 -10.19 2.42
C ARG A 146 17.50 -9.39 3.73
N ASP A 147 16.93 -9.92 4.81
CA ASP A 147 16.75 -9.19 6.06
C ASP A 147 17.96 -9.32 7.00
N LYS A 148 18.73 -10.41 6.93
CA LYS A 148 19.92 -10.62 7.78
C LYS A 148 21.19 -10.80 6.95
N GLY A 149 21.18 -11.76 6.02
CA GLY A 149 22.37 -12.13 5.24
C GLY A 149 22.96 -10.97 4.44
N ARG A 150 22.12 -10.12 3.85
CA ARG A 150 22.51 -8.92 3.10
C ARG A 150 23.27 -7.96 4.00
N HIS A 151 22.77 -7.69 5.20
CA HIS A 151 23.41 -6.75 6.11
C HIS A 151 24.71 -7.29 6.70
N GLU A 152 24.79 -8.58 6.99
CA GLU A 152 26.03 -9.22 7.43
C GLU A 152 27.10 -9.20 6.33
N ASN A 153 26.73 -9.56 5.10
CA ASN A 153 27.63 -9.49 3.95
C ASN A 153 28.04 -8.06 3.64
N GLU A 154 27.12 -7.09 3.70
CA GLU A 154 27.43 -5.68 3.51
C GLU A 154 28.41 -5.17 4.57
N ARG A 155 28.20 -5.54 5.85
CA ARG A 155 29.12 -5.19 6.94
C ARG A 155 30.50 -5.81 6.73
N ARG A 156 30.55 -7.09 6.34
CA ARG A 156 31.81 -7.78 6.03
C ARG A 156 32.54 -7.13 4.86
N ILE A 157 31.82 -6.76 3.80
CA ILE A 157 32.39 -6.06 2.65
C ILE A 157 32.93 -4.68 3.06
N LYS A 158 32.19 -3.93 3.90
CA LYS A 158 32.66 -2.64 4.43
C LYS A 158 33.95 -2.81 5.23
N GLN A 159 33.99 -3.76 6.16
CA GLN A 159 35.19 -4.08 6.95
C GLN A 159 36.37 -4.44 6.04
N LEU A 160 36.18 -5.33 5.05
CA LEU A 160 37.26 -5.70 4.13
C LEU A 160 37.75 -4.52 3.28
N LYS A 161 36.87 -3.59 2.90
CA LYS A 161 37.27 -2.37 2.19
C LYS A 161 38.06 -1.41 3.08
N GLU A 162 37.67 -1.28 4.35
CA GLU A 162 38.39 -0.50 5.35
C GLU A 162 39.78 -1.11 5.60
N ASP A 163 39.87 -2.44 5.75
CA ASP A 163 41.14 -3.16 5.92
C ASP A 163 42.06 -2.98 4.70
N LEU A 164 41.52 -3.05 3.48
CA LEU A 164 42.27 -2.79 2.25
C LEU A 164 42.79 -1.35 2.19
N ALA A 165 41.95 -0.36 2.53
CA ALA A 165 42.38 1.04 2.56
C ALA A 165 43.46 1.31 3.61
N ALA A 166 43.34 0.69 4.80
CA ALA A 166 44.36 0.77 5.84
C ALA A 166 45.67 0.12 5.41
N LEU A 167 45.59 -1.00 4.69
CA LEU A 167 46.77 -1.66 4.13
C LEU A 167 47.45 -0.78 3.08
N ASP A 168 46.69 -0.21 2.14
CA ASP A 168 47.21 0.72 1.12
C ASP A 168 47.88 1.94 1.77
N GLN A 169 47.26 2.54 2.78
CA GLN A 169 47.87 3.63 3.55
C GLN A 169 49.18 3.19 4.22
N SER A 170 49.22 2.01 4.83
CA SER A 170 50.44 1.49 5.45
C SER A 170 51.56 1.24 4.42
N PHE A 171 51.19 0.81 3.20
CA PHE A 171 52.14 0.65 2.10
C PHE A 171 52.69 2.01 1.64
N ASP A 172 51.85 3.02 1.49
CA ASP A 172 52.28 4.37 1.12
C ASP A 172 53.18 4.99 2.20
N GLU A 173 52.85 4.82 3.47
CA GLU A 173 53.67 5.27 4.59
C GLU A 173 55.04 4.58 4.61
N MET A 174 55.07 3.26 4.38
CA MET A 174 56.31 2.48 4.30
C MET A 174 57.14 2.88 3.08
N LYS A 175 56.51 3.06 1.92
CA LYS A 175 57.15 3.55 0.70
C LYS A 175 57.77 4.93 0.93
N ALA A 176 57.02 5.87 1.50
CA ALA A 176 57.51 7.20 1.81
C ALA A 176 58.66 7.17 2.85
N HIS A 177 58.60 6.26 3.83
CA HIS A 177 59.70 6.06 4.77
C HIS A 177 60.97 5.54 4.08
N LEU A 178 60.84 4.55 3.19
CA LEU A 178 61.94 4.01 2.42
C LEU A 178 62.54 5.05 1.48
N GLU A 179 61.72 5.82 0.76
CA GLU A 179 62.18 6.92 -0.10
C GLU A 179 62.92 7.99 0.70
N ARG A 180 62.40 8.39 1.88
CA ARG A 180 63.09 9.32 2.79
C ARG A 180 64.40 8.74 3.32
N SER A 181 64.46 7.44 3.59
CA SER A 181 65.67 6.78 4.05
C SER A 181 66.72 6.70 2.94
N ASP A 182 66.31 6.36 1.71
CA ASP A 182 67.19 6.30 0.54
C ASP A 182 67.73 7.68 0.20
N LYS A 183 66.87 8.70 0.22
CA LYS A 183 67.30 10.09 0.02
C LYS A 183 68.32 10.52 1.06
N ARG A 184 68.07 10.26 2.36
CA ARG A 184 69.04 10.58 3.42
C ARG A 184 70.37 9.87 3.20
N ALA A 185 70.35 8.58 2.85
CA ALA A 185 71.58 7.84 2.56
C ALA A 185 72.33 8.41 1.35
N ARG A 186 71.63 8.83 0.28
CA ARG A 186 72.23 9.49 -0.88
C ARG A 186 72.82 10.85 -0.53
N ASP A 187 72.09 11.66 0.23
CA ASP A 187 72.55 12.98 0.68
C ASP A 187 73.78 12.83 1.59
N GLU A 188 73.78 11.87 2.53
CA GLU A 188 74.94 11.56 3.37
C GLU A 188 76.17 11.10 2.56
N ILE A 189 75.97 10.25 1.55
CA ILE A 189 77.05 9.85 0.63
C ILE A 189 77.54 11.06 -0.17
N SER A 190 76.64 11.88 -0.70
CA SER A 190 76.98 13.08 -1.46
C SER A 190 77.82 14.03 -0.60
N ASP A 191 77.33 14.39 0.57
CA ASP A 191 78.01 15.28 1.53
C ASP A 191 79.37 14.71 1.94
N TYR A 192 79.46 13.40 2.19
CA TYR A 192 80.73 12.74 2.52
C TYR A 192 81.72 12.81 1.35
N THR A 193 81.26 12.51 0.13
CA THR A 193 82.12 12.54 -1.07
C THR A 193 82.56 13.95 -1.42
N GLU A 194 81.69 14.94 -1.31
CA GLU A 194 81.99 16.35 -1.53
C GLU A 194 82.99 16.87 -0.49
N ASN A 195 82.77 16.59 0.79
CA ASN A 195 83.72 16.96 1.84
C ASN A 195 85.09 16.29 1.65
N MET A 196 85.12 15.04 1.18
CA MET A 196 86.37 14.35 0.87
C MET A 196 87.08 14.98 -0.33
N LEU A 197 86.34 15.33 -1.38
CA LEU A 197 86.86 16.04 -2.56
C LEU A 197 87.40 17.42 -2.19
N HIS A 198 86.70 18.18 -1.36
CA HIS A 198 87.17 19.47 -0.85
C HIS A 198 88.48 19.33 -0.08
N LYS A 199 88.55 18.39 0.88
CA LYS A 199 89.80 18.12 1.61
C LYS A 199 90.93 17.73 0.67
N GLN A 200 90.66 16.89 -0.33
CA GLN A 200 91.66 16.48 -1.30
C GLN A 200 92.12 17.65 -2.17
N LYS A 201 91.19 18.53 -2.58
CA LYS A 201 91.48 19.77 -3.30
C LYS A 201 92.36 20.69 -2.46
N ASP A 202 92.04 20.90 -1.19
CA ASP A 202 92.81 21.74 -0.26
C ASP A 202 94.23 21.20 -0.04
N VAL A 203 94.37 19.88 0.13
CA VAL A 203 95.69 19.24 0.24
C VAL A 203 96.48 19.38 -1.06
N ALA A 204 95.83 19.22 -2.21
CA ALA A 204 96.46 19.37 -3.52
C ALA A 204 96.89 20.82 -3.77
N THR A 205 96.05 21.81 -3.44
CA THR A 205 96.37 23.24 -3.58
C THR A 205 97.49 23.62 -2.63
N GLN A 206 97.46 23.22 -1.35
CA GLN A 206 98.54 23.47 -0.40
C GLN A 206 99.87 22.86 -0.87
N LYS A 207 99.84 21.62 -1.38
CA LYS A 207 101.03 20.97 -1.92
C LYS A 207 101.56 21.65 -3.19
N ALA A 208 100.67 22.19 -4.02
CA ALA A 208 101.05 22.99 -5.19
C ALA A 208 101.69 24.31 -4.76
N ILE A 209 101.04 25.07 -3.88
CA ILE A 209 101.52 26.34 -3.31
C ILE A 209 102.90 26.14 -2.65
N SER A 210 103.06 25.08 -1.84
CA SER A 210 104.33 24.78 -1.17
C SER A 210 105.50 24.51 -2.14
N LYS A 211 105.23 24.11 -3.38
CA LYS A 211 106.26 23.88 -4.41
C LYS A 211 106.56 25.11 -5.26
N MET A 212 105.72 26.15 -5.18
CA MET A 212 105.91 27.41 -5.89
C MET A 212 106.96 28.29 -5.22
N ASP A 213 107.43 29.32 -5.91
CA ASP A 213 108.36 30.30 -5.36
C ASP A 213 107.66 31.25 -4.35
N LYS A 214 108.45 31.98 -3.55
CA LYS A 214 107.90 32.85 -2.49
C LYS A 214 107.07 34.01 -3.03
N TYR A 215 107.36 34.48 -4.25
CA TYR A 215 106.64 35.58 -4.86
C TYR A 215 105.26 35.11 -5.35
N SER A 216 105.19 34.03 -6.13
CA SER A 216 103.91 33.49 -6.60
C SER A 216 103.05 32.92 -5.46
N GLN A 217 103.63 32.41 -4.36
CA GLN A 217 102.85 32.04 -3.16
C GLN A 217 102.09 33.25 -2.59
N ARG A 218 102.72 34.42 -2.58
CA ARG A 218 102.14 35.64 -2.02
C ARG A 218 101.02 36.17 -2.92
N GLU A 219 101.24 36.17 -4.24
CA GLU A 219 100.22 36.54 -5.20
C GLU A 219 98.98 35.63 -5.14
N VAL A 220 99.15 34.33 -4.92
CA VAL A 220 98.01 33.40 -4.76
C VAL A 220 97.21 33.72 -3.50
N LEU A 221 97.87 33.95 -2.36
CA LEU A 221 97.19 34.31 -1.11
C LEU A 221 96.49 35.67 -1.19
N ASP A 222 97.11 36.65 -1.85
CA ASP A 222 96.52 37.97 -2.05
C ASP A 222 95.30 37.87 -2.99
N ASN A 223 95.38 37.05 -4.05
CA ASN A 223 94.22 36.77 -4.90
C ASN A 223 93.11 36.03 -4.17
N GLU A 224 93.41 35.05 -3.32
CA GLU A 224 92.41 34.36 -2.49
C GLU A 224 91.73 35.33 -1.50
N TRP A 225 92.48 36.29 -0.96
CA TRP A 225 91.93 37.34 -0.11
C TRP A 225 91.03 38.30 -0.93
N LEU A 226 91.49 38.76 -2.09
CA LEU A 226 90.71 39.62 -2.99
C LEU A 226 89.41 38.94 -3.44
N MET A 227 89.44 37.64 -3.77
CA MET A 227 88.24 36.89 -4.14
C MET A 227 87.22 36.84 -3.00
N ARG A 228 87.66 36.61 -1.75
CA ARG A 228 86.78 36.66 -0.58
C ARG A 228 86.17 38.04 -0.36
N GLU A 229 86.95 39.10 -0.56
CA GLU A 229 86.47 40.47 -0.42
C GLU A 229 85.45 40.84 -1.51
N VAL A 230 85.70 40.44 -2.76
CA VAL A 230 84.76 40.63 -3.88
C VAL A 230 83.44 39.90 -3.61
N GLU A 231 83.48 38.67 -3.08
CA GLU A 231 82.29 37.91 -2.71
C GLU A 231 81.46 38.62 -1.64
N LEU A 232 82.12 39.22 -0.65
CA LEU A 232 81.47 39.98 0.43
C LEU A 232 80.81 41.24 -0.12
N HIS A 233 81.52 42.03 -0.93
CA HIS A 233 80.95 43.19 -1.58
C HIS A 233 79.79 42.86 -2.53
N ARG A 234 79.86 41.73 -3.24
CA ARG A 234 78.74 41.26 -4.07
C ARG A 234 77.49 40.97 -3.24
N ARG A 235 77.66 40.35 -2.06
CA ARG A 235 76.56 40.12 -1.12
C ARG A 235 75.97 41.44 -0.64
N ASP A 236 76.81 42.36 -0.17
CA ASP A 236 76.37 43.66 0.35
C ASP A 236 75.63 44.48 -0.73
N VAL A 237 76.12 44.48 -1.96
CA VAL A 237 75.44 45.13 -3.10
C VAL A 237 74.10 44.45 -3.40
N GLY A 238 74.04 43.11 -3.29
CA GLY A 238 72.79 42.37 -3.45
C GLY A 238 71.75 42.75 -2.40
N ASP A 239 72.15 42.89 -1.14
CA ASP A 239 71.26 43.28 -0.05
C ASP A 239 70.84 44.75 -0.16
N GLN A 240 71.77 45.66 -0.50
CA GLN A 240 71.45 47.07 -0.77
C GLN A 240 70.47 47.22 -1.93
N ARG A 241 70.64 46.44 -3.01
CA ARG A 241 69.72 46.43 -4.14
C ARG A 241 68.31 46.03 -3.72
N LYS A 242 68.15 44.97 -2.92
CA LYS A 242 66.84 44.55 -2.40
C LYS A 242 66.17 45.66 -1.59
N VAL A 243 66.93 46.33 -0.72
CA VAL A 243 66.40 47.46 0.07
C VAL A 243 65.95 48.60 -0.83
N VAL A 244 66.71 48.93 -1.89
CA VAL A 244 66.31 49.95 -2.87
C VAL A 244 65.06 49.52 -3.63
N GLU A 245 64.99 48.27 -4.11
CA GLU A 245 63.82 47.74 -4.81
C GLU A 245 62.56 47.77 -3.93
N ASP A 246 62.68 47.45 -2.65
CA ASP A 246 61.57 47.52 -1.69
C ASP A 246 61.14 48.98 -1.40
N LEU A 247 62.09 49.91 -1.32
CA LEU A 247 61.81 51.35 -1.18
C LEU A 247 61.16 51.94 -2.44
N GLU A 248 61.64 51.57 -3.63
CA GLU A 248 61.06 51.99 -4.90
C GLU A 248 59.63 51.46 -5.03
N ARG A 249 59.40 50.21 -4.66
CA ARG A 249 58.06 49.61 -4.61
C ARG A 249 57.14 50.38 -3.67
N GLY A 250 57.57 50.63 -2.42
CA GLY A 250 56.79 51.41 -1.46
C GLY A 250 56.51 52.84 -1.93
N ASN A 251 57.48 53.50 -2.58
CA ASN A 251 57.27 54.83 -3.17
C ASN A 251 56.25 54.80 -4.31
N LEU A 252 56.27 53.78 -5.17
CA LEU A 252 55.28 53.62 -6.23
C LEU A 252 53.88 53.38 -5.66
N GLU A 253 53.76 52.59 -4.60
CA GLU A 253 52.50 52.36 -3.88
C GLU A 253 51.97 53.67 -3.28
N ILE A 254 52.80 54.41 -2.53
CA ILE A 254 52.42 55.72 -1.96
C ILE A 254 52.04 56.71 -3.07
N MET A 255 52.78 56.75 -4.18
CA MET A 255 52.43 57.61 -5.31
C MET A 255 51.08 57.20 -5.93
N ALA A 256 50.82 55.91 -6.09
CA ALA A 256 49.54 55.40 -6.58
C ALA A 256 48.39 55.81 -5.64
N GLU A 257 48.55 55.65 -4.33
CA GLU A 257 47.58 56.11 -3.33
C GLU A 257 47.37 57.63 -3.38
N LEU A 258 48.44 58.42 -3.53
CA LEU A 258 48.33 59.88 -3.68
C LEU A 258 47.60 60.27 -4.97
N PHE A 259 47.78 59.52 -6.06
CA PHE A 259 47.03 59.74 -7.29
C PHE A 259 45.55 59.36 -7.11
N GLU A 260 45.24 58.24 -6.45
CA GLU A 260 43.89 57.82 -6.11
C GLU A 260 43.19 58.89 -5.25
N CYS A 261 43.82 59.33 -4.16
CA CYS A 261 43.32 60.40 -3.29
C CYS A 261 43.06 61.70 -4.06
N LYS A 262 43.99 62.11 -4.94
CA LYS A 262 43.78 63.30 -5.78
C LYS A 262 42.60 63.12 -6.75
N ILE A 263 42.45 61.94 -7.33
CA ILE A 263 41.31 61.61 -8.21
C ILE A 263 40.01 61.64 -7.41
N GLU A 264 39.99 61.12 -6.19
CA GLU A 264 38.84 61.18 -5.28
C GLU A 264 38.51 62.62 -4.89
N ASP A 265 39.49 63.45 -4.52
CA ASP A 265 39.30 64.87 -4.23
C ASP A 265 38.76 65.63 -5.46
N LEU A 266 39.26 65.29 -6.66
CA LEU A 266 38.74 65.81 -7.93
C LEU A 266 37.30 65.35 -8.19
N LYS A 267 36.96 64.09 -7.89
CA LYS A 267 35.59 63.58 -8.00
C LYS A 267 34.67 64.27 -6.99
N VAL A 268 35.11 64.48 -5.75
CA VAL A 268 34.35 65.16 -4.69
C VAL A 268 34.14 66.63 -5.06
N SER A 269 35.18 67.34 -5.50
CA SER A 269 35.05 68.73 -5.94
C SER A 269 34.17 68.84 -7.20
N ARG A 270 34.35 67.97 -8.21
CA ARG A 270 33.46 67.88 -9.38
C ARG A 270 32.01 67.63 -8.97
N ASN A 271 31.77 66.67 -8.08
CA ASN A 271 30.43 66.37 -7.58
C ASN A 271 29.85 67.57 -6.83
N PHE A 272 30.64 68.26 -6.01
CA PHE A 272 30.24 69.49 -5.33
C PHE A 272 29.84 70.58 -6.32
N PHE A 273 30.64 70.82 -7.36
CA PHE A 273 30.30 71.74 -8.45
C PHE A 273 29.02 71.29 -9.17
N LEU A 274 28.91 70.02 -9.56
CA LEU A 274 27.71 69.48 -10.23
C LEU A 274 26.45 69.58 -9.36
N THR A 275 26.53 69.36 -8.04
CA THR A 275 25.39 69.54 -7.13
C THR A 275 24.97 70.99 -6.96
N GLN A 276 25.89 71.96 -7.02
CA GLN A 276 25.53 73.39 -7.00
C GLN A 276 24.82 73.84 -8.27
N PHE A 277 25.07 73.16 -9.40
CA PHE A 277 24.39 73.44 -10.66
C PHE A 277 23.20 72.50 -10.94
N ALA A 278 22.89 71.55 -10.05
CA ALA A 278 21.76 70.64 -10.21
C ALA A 278 20.38 71.34 -10.06
N GLU A 279 20.32 72.52 -9.44
CA GLU A 279 19.10 73.35 -9.40
C GLU A 279 18.90 74.25 -10.64
N ASN A 280 19.89 74.33 -11.54
CA ASN A 280 19.75 74.99 -12.84
C ASN A 280 19.71 73.93 -13.94
N GLU A 281 18.51 73.64 -14.44
CA GLU A 281 18.28 72.81 -15.62
C GLU A 281 19.15 73.29 -16.80
N ASN A 282 20.25 72.56 -17.08
CA ASN A 282 20.88 72.30 -18.37
C ASN A 282 22.39 72.06 -18.23
N LEU A 283 22.79 70.84 -17.86
CA LEU A 283 24.14 70.31 -18.13
C LEU A 283 24.11 68.78 -18.32
N GLU A 284 23.25 68.30 -19.22
CA GLU A 284 23.38 66.96 -19.83
C GLU A 284 24.60 66.85 -20.78
N GLU A 285 25.51 67.82 -20.78
CA GLU A 285 26.71 67.81 -21.62
C GLU A 285 27.97 67.99 -20.76
N SER A 286 28.41 66.92 -20.11
CA SER A 286 29.74 66.85 -19.51
C SER A 286 30.41 65.51 -19.86
N GLY A 287 30.49 65.25 -21.17
CA GLY A 287 31.18 64.12 -21.79
C GLY A 287 32.47 64.52 -22.51
N ILE A 288 33.22 65.51 -22.00
CA ILE A 288 34.40 66.04 -22.72
C ILE A 288 35.74 65.58 -22.11
N LEU A 289 35.80 65.06 -20.88
CA LEU A 289 37.07 64.64 -20.26
C LEU A 289 37.33 63.12 -20.24
N GLU A 290 36.34 62.29 -20.59
CA GLU A 290 36.51 60.82 -20.68
C GLU A 290 37.06 60.36 -22.04
N MET A 291 36.97 61.20 -23.08
CA MET A 291 37.37 60.86 -24.45
C MET A 291 38.85 61.10 -24.79
N ASP A 292 39.62 61.78 -23.93
CA ASP A 292 41.00 62.21 -24.25
C ASP A 292 42.10 61.49 -23.45
N LEU A 293 41.79 60.71 -22.42
CA LEU A 293 42.78 59.87 -21.71
C LEU A 293 43.06 58.54 -22.42
N SER A 294 42.09 58.03 -23.18
CA SER A 294 42.23 56.80 -23.99
C SER A 294 42.98 57.02 -25.31
N LYS A 295 43.33 58.27 -25.65
CA LYS A 295 44.02 58.64 -26.90
C LYS A 295 45.50 59.01 -26.73
N LEU A 296 46.06 58.95 -25.52
CA LEU A 296 47.48 59.24 -25.25
C LEU A 296 48.37 58.00 -25.04
N SER A 297 47.83 56.78 -25.09
CA SER A 297 48.65 55.56 -25.10
C SER A 297 49.16 55.24 -26.51
N ILE A 298 50.08 56.06 -27.00
CA ILE A 298 50.97 55.73 -28.12
C ILE A 298 52.35 55.48 -27.53
N ASN A 299 52.69 54.21 -27.27
CA ASN A 299 54.06 53.74 -27.51
C ASN A 299 54.12 52.23 -27.68
N GLU A 300 53.46 51.73 -28.72
CA GLU A 300 53.75 50.41 -29.28
C GLU A 300 53.94 50.62 -30.79
N GLN A 301 55.16 51.05 -31.17
CA GLN A 301 55.81 50.82 -32.47
C GLN A 301 57.00 51.77 -32.67
N LYS A 302 58.20 51.31 -32.29
CA LYS A 302 59.46 51.41 -33.05
C LYS A 302 60.62 51.00 -32.15
N HIS A 303 61.01 49.73 -32.23
CA HIS A 303 62.44 49.37 -32.34
C HIS A 303 62.52 47.99 -32.98
N GLN A 304 62.35 47.99 -34.29
CA GLN A 304 63.00 47.01 -35.13
C GLN A 304 64.39 47.58 -35.44
N GLN A 305 65.41 46.76 -35.19
CA GLN A 305 66.69 46.71 -35.91
C GLN A 305 67.91 47.45 -35.33
N LEU A 306 68.67 46.73 -34.50
CA LEU A 306 70.12 46.59 -34.71
C LEU A 306 70.62 45.26 -34.09
N MET A 307 71.05 44.37 -34.98
CA MET A 307 71.83 43.17 -34.67
C MET A 307 73.31 43.54 -34.45
N LEU A 308 74.03 42.81 -33.59
CA LEU A 308 75.11 41.85 -33.97
C LEU A 308 76.06 41.49 -32.80
N TYR A 309 76.37 40.17 -32.73
CA TYR A 309 77.54 39.47 -32.14
C TYR A 309 77.65 39.40 -30.61
N GLU A 310 78.02 38.29 -29.95
CA GLU A 310 78.28 36.87 -30.26
C GLU A 310 78.51 36.17 -28.90
N GLY A 311 78.29 34.85 -28.78
CA GLY A 311 78.79 34.07 -27.64
C GLY A 311 78.00 32.79 -27.35
N GLU A 312 78.53 31.67 -27.80
CA GLU A 312 78.10 30.27 -27.62
C GLU A 312 77.92 29.86 -26.14
N GLY A 313 77.03 28.90 -25.89
CA GLY A 313 76.92 28.27 -24.57
C GLY A 313 75.73 27.31 -24.44
N ASP A 314 76.02 26.06 -24.77
CA ASP A 314 75.30 24.82 -24.53
C ASP A 314 74.63 24.69 -23.13
N GLY A 315 73.54 23.91 -23.05
CA GLY A 315 73.07 23.33 -21.78
C GLY A 315 71.58 23.50 -21.44
N ASP A 316 70.82 22.45 -21.72
CA ASP A 316 69.51 22.07 -21.21
C ASP A 316 68.95 22.83 -19.97
N LYS A 317 67.70 23.28 -20.07
CA LYS A 317 66.69 23.16 -19.00
C LYS A 317 65.27 23.39 -19.52
N GLU A 318 64.47 22.35 -19.34
CA GLU A 318 63.02 22.32 -19.57
C GLU A 318 62.34 23.50 -18.86
N THR A 319 61.56 24.25 -19.63
CA THR A 319 60.65 25.27 -19.10
C THR A 319 59.22 24.75 -19.24
N GLU A 320 58.66 24.31 -18.12
CA GLU A 320 57.22 24.08 -17.97
C GLU A 320 56.46 25.38 -18.29
N SER A 321 55.81 25.39 -19.44
CA SER A 321 54.86 26.42 -19.81
C SER A 321 53.52 26.14 -19.12
N LYS A 322 53.30 26.79 -17.97
CA LYS A 322 51.95 26.95 -17.42
C LYS A 322 51.12 27.78 -18.40
N ALA A 323 50.24 27.10 -19.14
CA ALA A 323 49.22 27.75 -19.96
C ALA A 323 48.30 28.59 -19.06
N LEU A 324 48.39 29.91 -19.16
CA LEU A 324 47.43 30.84 -18.59
C LEU A 324 46.09 30.66 -19.29
N VAL A 325 45.16 29.99 -18.61
CA VAL A 325 43.78 29.81 -19.04
C VAL A 325 43.09 31.18 -19.01
N ARG A 326 42.64 31.66 -20.18
CA ARG A 326 41.77 32.84 -20.29
C ARG A 326 40.42 32.53 -19.61
N PRO A 327 39.82 33.49 -18.87
CA PRO A 327 38.48 33.29 -18.33
C PRO A 327 37.46 33.13 -19.47
N GLN A 328 36.74 32.02 -19.47
CA GLN A 328 35.71 31.73 -20.48
C GLN A 328 34.52 32.68 -20.32
N SER A 329 33.98 33.14 -21.44
CA SER A 329 32.78 33.98 -21.49
C SER A 329 31.56 33.25 -20.94
N ALA A 330 30.69 33.95 -20.20
CA ALA A 330 29.48 33.42 -19.58
C ALA A 330 28.54 32.69 -20.57
N VAL A 331 28.59 33.07 -21.85
CA VAL A 331 27.82 32.42 -22.93
C VAL A 331 28.33 31.01 -23.21
N GLN A 332 29.64 30.79 -23.12
CA GLN A 332 30.26 29.49 -23.38
C GLN A 332 29.94 28.49 -22.25
N LYS A 333 29.92 28.98 -21.01
CA LYS A 333 29.56 28.18 -19.82
C LYS A 333 28.09 27.73 -19.84
N ALA A 334 27.18 28.62 -20.26
CA ALA A 334 25.75 28.30 -20.38
C ALA A 334 25.44 27.31 -21.52
N VAL A 335 26.23 27.34 -22.61
CA VAL A 335 26.10 26.40 -23.72
C VAL A 335 26.61 25.02 -23.32
N GLU A 336 27.76 24.93 -22.66
CA GLU A 336 28.29 23.66 -22.17
C GLU A 336 27.35 23.00 -21.16
N GLU A 337 26.79 23.77 -20.21
CA GLU A 337 25.85 23.25 -19.22
C GLU A 337 24.56 22.70 -19.87
N LYS A 338 24.05 23.34 -20.93
CA LYS A 338 22.90 22.83 -21.70
C LYS A 338 23.24 21.59 -22.53
N VAL A 339 24.44 21.52 -23.11
CA VAL A 339 24.88 20.33 -23.87
C VAL A 339 25.08 19.14 -22.94
N PHE A 340 25.62 19.34 -21.73
CA PHE A 340 25.75 18.29 -20.71
C PHE A 340 24.42 17.91 -20.03
N ALA A 341 23.41 18.80 -20.01
CA ALA A 341 22.06 18.47 -19.57
C ALA A 341 21.32 17.62 -20.61
N LEU A 342 21.48 17.92 -21.90
CA LEU A 342 20.91 17.13 -22.99
C LEU A 342 21.51 15.71 -23.04
N ALA A 343 22.82 15.58 -22.83
CA ALA A 343 23.50 14.29 -22.78
C ALA A 343 23.10 13.43 -21.57
N ARG A 344 22.68 14.06 -20.44
CA ARG A 344 22.14 13.34 -19.27
C ARG A 344 20.70 12.90 -19.45
N SER A 345 19.88 13.68 -20.17
CA SER A 345 18.50 13.29 -20.51
C SER A 345 18.46 12.08 -21.47
N ALA A 346 19.46 11.94 -22.35
CA ALA A 346 19.54 10.84 -23.32
C ALA A 346 20.00 9.48 -22.72
N MET A 347 20.39 9.45 -21.44
CA MET A 347 20.80 8.20 -20.74
C MET A 347 19.79 7.72 -19.68
N ILE A 348 18.67 8.40 -19.49
CA ILE A 348 17.60 8.02 -18.54
C ILE A 348 16.28 7.77 -19.31
N GLU A 349 16.37 7.06 -20.44
CA GLU A 349 15.18 6.64 -21.21
C GLU A 349 15.43 5.22 -21.76
N SER A 350 15.69 4.29 -20.85
CA SER A 350 15.62 2.85 -21.10
C SER A 350 15.35 2.15 -19.77
N GLY A 351 14.10 2.23 -19.34
CA GLY A 351 13.66 1.72 -18.05
C GLY A 351 12.14 1.64 -17.97
N SER A 352 11.56 0.74 -18.76
CA SER A 352 10.34 -0.03 -18.47
C SER A 352 9.26 0.67 -17.61
N ASP A 353 8.45 1.54 -18.22
CA ASP A 353 7.12 1.86 -17.69
C ASP A 353 6.12 0.84 -18.27
N SER A 354 5.74 -0.10 -17.40
CA SER A 354 4.64 -1.03 -17.61
C SER A 354 3.38 -0.38 -17.04
N GLU A 355 2.56 0.22 -17.91
CA GLU A 355 1.23 0.67 -17.55
C GLU A 355 0.32 -0.55 -17.32
N GLU A 356 0.16 -0.94 -16.05
CA GLU A 356 -0.82 -1.93 -15.62
C GLU A 356 -2.16 -1.23 -15.33
N SER A 357 -3.06 -1.39 -16.31
CA SER A 357 -4.53 -1.46 -16.23
C SER A 357 -5.24 -0.93 -14.96
N THR A 358 -6.01 0.13 -15.17
CA THR A 358 -7.21 0.49 -14.41
C THR A 358 -8.34 -0.53 -14.61
N GLU A 359 -8.23 -1.71 -13.98
CA GLU A 359 -9.26 -2.76 -14.02
C GLU A 359 -9.70 -3.24 -12.62
N THR A 360 -9.25 -2.56 -11.56
CA THR A 360 -9.62 -2.86 -10.16
C THR A 360 -10.90 -2.16 -9.70
N ASP A 361 -11.32 -1.05 -10.32
CA ASP A 361 -12.54 -0.31 -9.94
C ASP A 361 -13.85 -0.97 -10.44
N LEU A 362 -13.76 -1.95 -11.36
CA LEU A 362 -14.93 -2.68 -11.85
C LEU A 362 -15.20 -3.99 -11.09
N LEU A 363 -14.19 -4.54 -10.40
CA LEU A 363 -14.35 -5.74 -9.58
C LEU A 363 -14.93 -5.47 -8.19
N ASP A 364 -14.80 -4.24 -7.69
CA ASP A 364 -15.29 -3.84 -6.36
C ASP A 364 -16.84 -3.68 -6.32
N ASN A 365 -17.48 -3.57 -7.48
CA ASN A 365 -18.95 -3.49 -7.62
C ASN A 365 -19.63 -4.87 -7.83
N MET A 366 -18.88 -5.98 -7.79
CA MET A 366 -19.45 -7.33 -7.92
C MET A 366 -19.58 -8.09 -6.59
N TYR A 367 -19.10 -7.51 -5.48
CA TYR A 367 -19.46 -8.01 -4.16
C TYR A 367 -20.83 -7.45 -3.80
N PHE A 368 -21.83 -8.33 -3.87
CA PHE A 368 -23.15 -8.12 -3.29
C PHE A 368 -22.98 -7.46 -1.91
N GLU A 369 -23.70 -6.36 -1.68
CA GLU A 369 -23.93 -5.80 -0.36
C GLU A 369 -24.11 -6.96 0.62
N GLU A 370 -23.35 -6.95 1.71
CA GLU A 370 -23.42 -7.94 2.78
C GLU A 370 -24.88 -8.06 3.25
N GLU A 371 -25.65 -8.96 2.64
CA GLU A 371 -26.95 -9.36 3.14
C GLU A 371 -26.68 -9.95 4.53
N ASP A 372 -27.22 -9.29 5.55
CA ASP A 372 -27.10 -9.68 6.95
C ASP A 372 -27.36 -11.19 7.12
N TRP A 373 -26.28 -11.97 7.25
CA TRP A 373 -26.32 -13.42 7.49
C TRP A 373 -27.09 -13.78 8.77
N ASP A 374 -27.33 -12.80 9.64
CA ASP A 374 -28.13 -12.92 10.86
C ASP A 374 -29.63 -13.16 10.60
N ASP A 375 -30.17 -12.84 9.42
CA ASP A 375 -31.59 -13.09 9.12
C ASP A 375 -31.84 -14.55 8.70
N TYR A 376 -30.83 -15.23 8.13
CA TYR A 376 -30.87 -16.68 7.81
C TYR A 376 -30.76 -17.59 9.04
N LEU A 377 -30.29 -17.06 10.18
CA LEU A 377 -30.17 -17.81 11.45
C LEU A 377 -31.41 -17.70 12.34
N ARG A 378 -32.42 -16.91 11.95
CA ARG A 378 -33.68 -16.76 12.70
C ARG A 378 -34.67 -17.87 12.36
N LEU A 379 -34.32 -19.09 12.73
CA LEU A 379 -35.23 -20.24 12.67
C LEU A 379 -36.51 -19.96 13.45
N GLY A 380 -37.66 -20.29 12.86
CA GLY A 380 -38.96 -20.10 13.49
C GLY A 380 -39.13 -20.96 14.75
N LYS A 381 -40.03 -20.57 15.66
CA LYS A 381 -40.33 -21.33 16.90
C LYS A 381 -40.69 -22.81 16.67
N LEU A 382 -41.14 -23.17 15.46
CA LEU A 382 -41.46 -24.55 15.06
C LEU A 382 -40.19 -25.35 14.67
N GLU A 383 -39.26 -24.71 13.97
CA GLU A 383 -38.01 -25.32 13.49
C GLU A 383 -37.04 -25.58 14.66
N LEU A 384 -36.98 -24.67 15.63
CA LEU A 384 -36.28 -24.88 16.91
C LEU A 384 -36.84 -26.07 17.72
N LYS A 385 -38.13 -26.41 17.53
CA LYS A 385 -38.78 -27.56 18.19
C LYS A 385 -38.44 -28.89 17.52
N LEU A 386 -38.12 -28.87 16.23
CA LEU A 386 -37.71 -30.06 15.47
C LEU A 386 -36.20 -30.34 15.61
N LEU A 387 -35.39 -29.33 15.98
CA LEU A 387 -33.95 -29.51 16.25
C LEU A 387 -33.66 -30.18 17.60
N ASN A 388 -34.55 -30.04 18.59
CA ASN A 388 -34.39 -30.62 19.93
C ASN A 388 -35.16 -31.93 20.10
N ILE A 389 -34.74 -32.98 19.40
CA ILE A 389 -35.10 -34.35 19.76
C ILE A 389 -34.03 -34.85 20.73
N THR A 390 -34.31 -34.78 22.03
CA THR A 390 -33.48 -35.43 23.05
C THR A 390 -33.90 -36.89 23.15
N GLY A 391 -33.08 -37.79 22.61
CA GLY A 391 -33.25 -39.24 22.78
C GLY A 391 -32.74 -39.67 24.14
N GLN A 392 -33.61 -40.20 25.00
CA GLN A 392 -33.20 -40.86 26.23
C GLN A 392 -32.85 -42.32 25.92
N GLN A 393 -31.62 -42.73 26.20
CA GLN A 393 -31.17 -44.11 26.00
C GLN A 393 -31.85 -45.02 27.04
N MET A 394 -32.83 -45.80 26.60
CA MET A 394 -33.42 -46.87 27.39
C MET A 394 -32.49 -48.09 27.33
N PRO A 395 -32.16 -48.75 28.46
CA PRO A 395 -31.40 -49.98 28.43
C PRO A 395 -32.17 -51.04 27.63
N ILE A 396 -31.48 -51.70 26.70
CA ILE A 396 -32.02 -52.83 25.96
C ILE A 396 -32.27 -53.94 26.98
N HIS A 397 -33.54 -54.29 27.21
CA HIS A 397 -33.89 -55.46 28.00
C HIS A 397 -33.32 -56.70 27.30
N VAL A 398 -32.32 -57.32 27.92
CA VAL A 398 -31.92 -58.68 27.58
C VAL A 398 -33.11 -59.58 27.93
N PRO A 399 -33.70 -60.31 26.98
CA PRO A 399 -34.79 -61.22 27.31
C PRO A 399 -34.26 -62.30 28.26
N GLU A 400 -34.92 -62.47 29.41
CA GLU A 400 -34.67 -63.60 30.30
C GLU A 400 -34.87 -64.91 29.51
N PRO A 401 -34.03 -65.94 29.72
CA PRO A 401 -34.27 -67.23 29.12
C PRO A 401 -35.63 -67.76 29.58
N PRO A 402 -36.48 -68.26 28.67
CA PRO A 402 -37.83 -68.71 29.00
C PRO A 402 -37.77 -69.83 30.04
N SER A 403 -38.60 -69.72 31.07
CA SER A 403 -38.77 -70.73 32.13
C SER A 403 -39.14 -72.09 31.52
N GLU A 404 -38.74 -73.20 32.16
CA GLU A 404 -39.01 -74.57 31.69
C GLU A 404 -40.51 -74.82 31.43
N GLU A 405 -41.38 -74.06 32.09
CA GLU A 405 -42.84 -74.06 31.90
C GLU A 405 -43.29 -73.48 30.54
N GLU A 406 -42.58 -72.48 30.00
CA GLU A 406 -42.88 -71.86 28.69
C GLU A 406 -42.40 -72.73 27.51
N ILE A 407 -41.34 -73.52 27.73
CA ILE A 407 -40.85 -74.51 26.75
C ILE A 407 -41.81 -75.72 26.70
N ALA A 408 -42.41 -76.07 27.83
CA ALA A 408 -43.48 -77.09 27.89
C ALA A 408 -44.76 -76.61 27.19
N ALA A 409 -45.13 -75.33 27.33
CA ALA A 409 -46.29 -74.75 26.64
C ALA A 409 -46.12 -74.72 25.10
N LYS A 410 -44.91 -74.49 24.59
CA LYS A 410 -44.60 -74.56 23.14
C LYS A 410 -44.60 -75.98 22.55
N LYS A 411 -44.53 -77.02 23.39
CA LYS A 411 -44.70 -78.43 22.99
C LYS A 411 -46.15 -78.91 22.98
N CYS A 412 -47.10 -78.07 23.39
CA CYS A 412 -48.52 -78.35 23.26
C CYS A 412 -48.97 -78.03 21.82
N ASN A 413 -48.94 -79.03 20.93
CA ASN A 413 -49.52 -78.94 19.59
C ASN A 413 -51.02 -78.58 19.67
N PRO A 414 -51.48 -77.43 19.15
CA PRO A 414 -52.89 -77.08 19.13
C PRO A 414 -53.52 -77.54 17.81
N ASP A 415 -53.42 -78.84 17.49
CA ASP A 415 -54.16 -79.44 16.36
C ASP A 415 -55.54 -80.00 16.77
N SER A 416 -56.01 -79.64 17.97
CA SER A 416 -57.39 -79.84 18.40
C SER A 416 -57.97 -78.56 18.98
N TRP A 417 -58.08 -77.51 18.17
CA TRP A 417 -58.93 -76.37 18.51
C TRP A 417 -60.40 -76.76 18.23
N PRO A 418 -61.37 -76.46 19.11
CA PRO A 418 -62.67 -77.13 19.13
C PRO A 418 -63.69 -76.57 18.12
N VAL A 419 -63.22 -75.99 17.01
CA VAL A 419 -64.09 -75.48 15.95
C VAL A 419 -63.62 -76.01 14.60
N THR A 420 -64.18 -77.15 14.21
CA THR A 420 -63.99 -77.70 12.87
C THR A 420 -64.93 -76.99 11.88
N THR A 421 -64.47 -76.77 10.66
CA THR A 421 -65.22 -76.20 9.52
C THR A 421 -66.67 -76.71 9.35
N PRO A 422 -67.05 -77.99 9.63
CA PRO A 422 -68.45 -78.41 9.63
C PRO A 422 -69.34 -77.73 10.69
N MET A 423 -68.79 -77.12 11.74
CA MET A 423 -69.57 -76.38 12.75
C MET A 423 -69.98 -74.97 12.28
N LEU A 424 -69.20 -74.33 11.40
CA LEU A 424 -69.53 -73.04 10.78
C LEU A 424 -70.62 -73.18 9.69
N HIS A 425 -70.74 -74.34 9.06
CA HIS A 425 -71.78 -74.59 8.06
C HIS A 425 -73.16 -74.89 8.66
N LYS A 426 -73.26 -75.26 9.95
CA LYS A 426 -74.54 -75.50 10.63
C LYS A 426 -75.26 -74.22 11.09
N THR A 427 -74.58 -73.08 11.13
CA THR A 427 -75.18 -71.79 11.52
C THR A 427 -75.75 -70.99 10.35
N ALA A 428 -75.54 -71.44 9.10
CA ALA A 428 -76.04 -70.76 7.88
C ALA A 428 -77.41 -71.28 7.39
N THR A 429 -77.99 -72.29 8.04
CA THR A 429 -79.30 -72.88 7.68
C THR A 429 -80.30 -72.78 8.84
N PHE A 430 -80.61 -71.56 9.26
CA PHE A 430 -81.80 -71.30 10.09
C PHE A 430 -82.36 -69.91 9.80
N LYS A 431 -83.05 -69.81 8.67
CA LYS A 431 -84.10 -68.83 8.36
C LYS A 431 -84.78 -69.27 7.06
N SER A 432 -85.75 -70.17 7.21
CA SER A 432 -86.93 -70.24 6.34
C SER A 432 -88.13 -69.81 7.15
#